data_AF-A0A432GEP4-F1
#
_entry.id   AF-A0A432GEP4-F1
#
_cell.length_a   1.000
_cell.length_b   1.000
_cell.length_c   1.000
_cell.angle_alpha   90.00
_cell.angle_beta   90.00
_cell.angle_gamma   90.00
#
_symmetry.space_group_name_H-M   'P 1'
#
loop_
_entity.id
_entity.type
_entity.pdbx_description
1 polymer ?
#
loop_
_entity_poly.entity_id
_entity_poly.type
_entity_poly.pdbx_seq_one_letter_code
_entity_poly.pdbx_strand_id
1 'polypeptide(L)'
;MNEFEHYLANIENENATGASGLFQKDLLLTWESSPEELKTIFNIADALKYLHSNNISAKVFESGLAVSLFRDNSTRTRFSYAS
;
A
#
# COMPACT_ATOMS: atom_id res chain seq x y z
N MET A 1 -22.32 -6.13 -3.70
CA MET A 1 -20.95 -6.29 -3.17
C MET A 1 -20.72 -5.12 -2.24
N ASN A 2 -20.22 -5.34 -1.01
CA ASN A 2 -19.86 -4.22 -0.13
C ASN A 2 -18.61 -3.51 -0.70
N GLU A 3 -18.33 -2.27 -0.26
CA GLU A 3 -17.21 -1.46 -0.79
C GLU A 3 -15.85 -2.14 -0.58
N PHE A 4 -15.69 -2.87 0.53
CA PHE A 4 -14.46 -3.59 0.86
C PHE A 4 -14.20 -4.82 -0.02
N GLU A 5 -15.23 -5.66 -0.22
CA GLU A 5 -15.24 -6.81 -1.13
C GLU A 5 -14.87 -6.37 -2.56
N HIS A 6 -15.29 -5.17 -2.97
CA HIS A 6 -14.90 -4.64 -4.28
C HIS A 6 -13.39 -4.41 -4.39
N TYR A 7 -12.77 -3.81 -3.37
CA TYR A 7 -11.32 -3.63 -3.36
C TYR A 7 -10.59 -4.98 -3.31
N LEU A 8 -11.06 -5.93 -2.50
CA LEU A 8 -10.48 -7.28 -2.43
C LEU A 8 -10.55 -8.00 -3.78
N ALA A 9 -11.71 -7.98 -4.43
CA ALA A 9 -11.87 -8.59 -5.75
C ALA A 9 -10.89 -7.99 -6.77
N ASN A 10 -10.70 -6.66 -6.78
CA ASN A 10 -9.75 -6.01 -7.69
C ASN A 10 -8.31 -6.45 -7.41
N ILE A 11 -7.91 -6.48 -6.13
CA ILE A 11 -6.56 -6.91 -5.72
C ILE A 11 -6.28 -8.36 -6.12
N GLU A 12 -7.25 -9.27 -5.93
CA GLU A 12 -7.12 -10.68 -6.33
C GLU A 12 -6.94 -10.83 -7.85
N ASN A 13 -7.75 -10.10 -8.62
CA ASN A 13 -7.67 -10.11 -10.08
C ASN A 13 -6.32 -9.57 -10.59
N GLU A 14 -5.80 -8.50 -9.99
CA GLU A 14 -4.52 -7.89 -10.39
C GLU A 14 -3.31 -8.73 -9.99
N ASN A 15 -3.39 -9.44 -8.86
CA ASN A 15 -2.38 -10.42 -8.46
C ASN A 15 -2.27 -11.59 -9.44
N ALA A 16 -3.40 -12.05 -9.98
CA ALA A 16 -3.42 -13.11 -10.98
C ALA A 16 -2.82 -12.69 -12.33
N THR A 17 -2.79 -11.38 -12.65
CA THR A 17 -2.36 -10.87 -13.96
C THR A 17 -0.97 -10.23 -13.97
N GLY A 18 -0.43 -9.76 -12.85
CA GLY A 18 0.92 -9.18 -12.82
C GLY A 18 1.44 -8.58 -11.52
N ALA A 19 0.58 -8.32 -10.51
CA ALA A 19 1.00 -7.62 -9.29
C ALA A 19 1.88 -8.44 -8.32
N SER A 20 2.02 -9.76 -8.56
CA SER A 20 2.90 -10.64 -7.76
C SER A 20 4.37 -10.18 -7.73
N GLY A 21 4.79 -9.33 -8.67
CA GLY A 21 6.15 -8.79 -8.77
C GLY A 21 6.52 -7.74 -7.71
N LEU A 22 5.56 -7.20 -6.94
CA LEU A 22 5.85 -6.18 -5.91
C LEU A 22 6.38 -6.75 -4.60
N PHE A 23 6.19 -8.04 -4.34
CA PHE A 23 6.66 -8.65 -3.10
C PHE A 23 8.20 -8.65 -3.06
N GLN A 24 8.77 -8.10 -1.98
CA GLN A 24 10.23 -7.92 -1.79
C GLN A 24 10.92 -7.08 -2.88
N LYS A 25 10.18 -6.19 -3.56
CA LYS A 25 10.71 -5.26 -4.56
C LYS A 25 10.74 -3.82 -4.03
N ASP A 26 11.70 -3.03 -4.49
CA ASP A 26 11.76 -1.60 -4.22
C ASP A 26 10.81 -0.82 -5.14
N LEU A 27 10.06 0.13 -4.59
CA LEU A 27 9.19 1.04 -5.34
C LEU A 27 9.84 2.42 -5.43
N LEU A 28 10.72 2.62 -6.43
CA LEU A 28 11.48 3.85 -6.59
C LEU A 28 10.82 4.82 -7.58
N LEU A 29 10.46 4.32 -8.77
CA LEU A 29 9.98 5.11 -9.89
C LEU A 29 8.71 4.50 -10.47
N THR A 30 7.65 5.29 -10.64
CA THR A 30 6.33 4.78 -11.01
C THR A 30 6.29 4.17 -12.42
N TRP A 31 7.12 4.65 -13.34
CA TRP A 31 7.20 4.12 -14.71
C TRP A 31 7.95 2.79 -14.83
N GLU A 32 8.61 2.34 -13.75
CA GLU A 32 9.18 0.98 -13.66
C GLU A 32 8.16 -0.05 -13.17
N SER A 33 6.97 0.42 -12.78
CA SER A 33 5.84 -0.42 -12.39
C SER A 33 4.85 -0.54 -13.54
N SER A 34 4.31 -1.74 -13.73
CA SER A 34 3.21 -2.00 -14.65
C SER A 34 1.93 -1.28 -14.19
N PRO A 35 1.00 -0.97 -15.13
CA PRO A 35 -0.29 -0.41 -14.78
C PRO A 35 -1.07 -1.26 -13.77
N GLU A 36 -0.95 -2.59 -13.82
CA GLU A 36 -1.58 -3.53 -12.90
C GLU A 36 -1.00 -3.37 -11.48
N GLU A 37 0.32 -3.32 -11.34
CA GLU A 37 0.99 -3.06 -10.05
C GLU A 37 0.54 -1.73 -9.42
N LEU A 38 0.44 -0.67 -10.24
CA LEU A 38 0.00 0.65 -9.75
C LEU A 38 -1.47 0.64 -9.30
N LYS A 39 -2.36 -0.05 -10.03
CA LYS A 39 -3.77 -0.21 -9.61
C LYS A 39 -3.88 -0.97 -8.30
N THR A 40 -3.06 -2.00 -8.10
CA THR A 40 -3.03 -2.76 -6.84
C THR A 40 -2.64 -1.88 -5.66
N ILE A 41 -1.65 -1.00 -5.83
CA ILE A 41 -1.26 -0.04 -4.79
C ILE A 41 -2.45 0.87 -4.42
N PHE A 42 -3.21 1.37 -5.40
CA PHE A 42 -4.40 2.20 -5.14
C PHE A 42 -5.52 1.43 -4.44
N ASN A 43 -5.85 0.22 -4.90
CA ASN A 43 -6.89 -0.61 -4.27
C ASN A 43 -6.53 -0.97 -2.82
N ILE A 44 -5.25 -1.27 -2.54
CA ILE A 44 -4.78 -1.53 -1.16
C ILE A 44 -4.92 -0.27 -0.31
N ALA A 45 -4.53 0.91 -0.82
CA ALA A 45 -4.65 2.17 -0.09
C ALA A 45 -6.11 2.48 0.28
N ASP A 46 -7.05 2.28 -0.64
CA ASP A 46 -8.47 2.47 -0.39
C ASP A 46 -9.03 1.43 0.59
N ALA A 47 -8.61 0.17 0.50
CA ALA A 47 -8.98 -0.88 1.45
C ALA A 47 -8.50 -0.55 2.88
N LEU A 48 -7.25 -0.10 3.04
CA LEU A 48 -6.71 0.32 4.35
C LEU A 48 -7.46 1.53 4.92
N LYS A 49 -7.82 2.49 4.07
CA LYS A 49 -8.63 3.65 4.45
C LYS A 49 -10.03 3.23 4.92
N TYR A 50 -10.65 2.27 4.24
CA TYR A 50 -11.93 1.69 4.65
C TYR A 50 -11.83 1.06 6.04
N LEU A 51 -10.82 0.23 6.29
CA LEU A 51 -10.59 -0.40 7.60
C LEU A 51 -10.44 0.64 8.71
N HIS A 52 -9.59 1.66 8.49
CA HIS A 52 -9.37 2.73 9.45
C HIS A 52 -10.66 3.51 9.76
N SER A 53 -11.45 3.84 8.73
CA SER A 53 -12.71 4.59 8.87
C SER A 53 -13.78 3.80 9.64
N ASN A 54 -13.68 2.47 9.65
CA ASN A 54 -14.56 1.57 10.39
C ASN A 54 -13.97 1.13 11.74
N ASN A 55 -12.91 1.79 12.21
CA ASN A 55 -12.23 1.48 13.48
C ASN A 55 -11.71 0.03 13.55
N ILE A 56 -11.30 -0.52 12.41
CA ILE A 56 -10.69 -1.85 12.30
C ILE A 56 -9.17 -1.68 12.22
N SER A 57 -8.44 -2.35 13.11
CA SER A 57 -6.98 -2.29 13.11
C SER A 57 -6.40 -3.04 11.92
N ALA A 58 -5.52 -2.38 11.16
CA ALA A 58 -4.73 -2.97 10.08
C ALA A 58 -3.29 -3.31 10.53
N LYS A 59 -3.06 -3.55 11.83
CA LYS A 59 -1.75 -3.93 12.36
C LYS A 59 -1.35 -5.31 11.85
N VAL A 60 -0.28 -5.38 11.06
CA VAL A 60 0.27 -6.64 10.51
C VAL A 60 1.59 -7.08 11.15
N PHE A 61 2.29 -6.18 11.84
CA PHE A 61 3.55 -6.49 12.55
C PHE A 61 3.38 -6.32 14.05
N GLU A 62 3.72 -7.34 14.84
CA GLU A 62 3.72 -7.25 16.32
C GLU A 62 4.98 -6.55 16.85
N SER A 63 6.11 -6.73 16.16
CA SER A 63 7.40 -6.09 16.44
C SER A 63 8.17 -5.85 15.15
N GLY A 64 9.10 -4.89 15.15
CA GLY A 64 9.95 -4.56 14.02
C GLY A 64 10.41 -3.11 14.07
N LEU A 65 11.42 -2.76 13.27
CA LEU A 65 11.91 -1.39 13.13
C LEU A 65 11.97 -1.02 11.65
N ALA A 66 11.41 0.14 11.32
CA ALA A 66 11.50 0.74 10.00
C ALA A 66 12.45 1.94 10.05
N VAL A 67 13.35 2.05 9.08
CA VAL A 67 14.38 3.11 9.05
C VAL A 67 13.93 4.24 8.12
N SER A 68 13.95 5.47 8.63
CA SER A 68 13.60 6.66 7.85
C SER A 68 14.84 7.52 7.60
N LEU A 69 15.25 7.67 6.33
CA LEU A 69 16.47 8.37 5.92
C LEU A 69 16.14 9.65 5.16
N PHE A 70 16.37 10.81 5.78
CA PHE A 70 16.18 12.12 5.15
C PHE A 70 17.52 12.81 4.92
N ARG A 71 17.71 13.34 3.71
CA ARG A 71 18.86 14.16 3.34
C ARG A 71 18.51 15.64 3.22
N ASP A 72 17.27 15.99 3.55
CA ASP A 72 16.68 17.32 3.53
C ASP A 72 15.71 17.51 4.72
N ASN A 73 15.17 18.72 4.86
CA ASN A 73 14.20 19.06 5.89
C ASN A 73 12.75 18.97 5.39
N SER A 74 12.25 17.76 5.18
CA SER A 74 10.87 17.49 4.77
C SER A 74 9.98 16.94 5.90
N THR A 75 9.38 17.85 6.68
CA THR A 75 8.52 17.48 7.82
C THR A 75 7.24 16.74 7.41
N ARG A 76 6.61 17.11 6.28
CA ARG A 76 5.36 16.46 5.83
C ARG A 76 5.59 14.99 5.47
N THR A 77 6.64 14.69 4.73
CA THR A 77 6.99 13.31 4.36
C THR A 77 7.34 12.47 5.59
N ARG A 78 8.03 13.06 6.59
CA ARG A 78 8.33 12.38 7.88
C ARG A 78 7.06 11.93 8.58
N PHE A 79 6.08 12.82 8.72
CA PHE A 79 4.80 12.46 9.36
C PHE A 79 4.04 11.42 8.55
N SER A 80 4.01 11.55 7.21
CA SER A 80 3.34 10.58 6.35
C SER A 80 3.94 9.17 6.42
N TYR A 81 5.27 9.04 6.56
CA TYR A 81 5.92 7.73 6.70
C TYR A 81 5.67 7.08 8.07
N ALA A 82 5.48 7.89 9.13
CA ALA A 82 5.28 7.41 10.49
C ALA A 82 3.81 7.12 10.86
N SER A 83 2.86 7.55 10.02
CA SER A 83 1.41 7.39 10.25
C SER A 83 0.92 6.05 9.72
#